data_AF-A0A949VI42-F1
#
_entry.id   AF-A0A949VI42-F1
#
_cell.length_a   1.000
_cell.length_b   1.000
_cell.length_c   1.000
_cell.angle_alpha   90.00
_cell.angle_beta   90.00
_cell.angle_gamma   90.00
#
_symmetry.space_group_name_H-M   'P 1'
#
loop_
_entity.id
_entity.type
_entity.pdbx_description
1 polymer ?
#
loop_
_entity_poly.entity_id
_entity_poly.type
_entity_poly.pdbx_seq_one_letter_code
_entity_poly.pdbx_strand_id
1 'polypeptide(L)'
;MNTAATLLPTDLATELIAVKLHGPWTVDLRKDLLKRWDDAVQRHGRVRFLAEAQDQQAWEGLEKFFFLVRWLHLGQPVDQRIALLAGWPLIDQAAGLLAVNTPNMQVRPFLLNQQKHAINWLEQAEA
;
A
#
# COMPACT_ATOMS: atom_id res chain seq x y z
N MET A 1 -8.67 -24.84 -2.92
CA MET A 1 -7.65 -24.42 -1.95
C MET A 1 -7.50 -22.90 -2.11
N ASN A 2 -7.86 -22.12 -1.08
CA ASN A 2 -7.84 -20.65 -1.13
C ASN A 2 -6.39 -20.17 -0.97
N THR A 3 -5.78 -19.68 -2.05
CA THR A 3 -4.48 -19.01 -2.01
C THR A 3 -4.67 -17.63 -1.39
N ALA A 4 -4.40 -17.54 -0.09
CA ALA A 4 -4.54 -16.34 0.71
C ALA A 4 -3.49 -15.28 0.32
N ALA A 5 -3.88 -14.01 0.46
CA ALA A 5 -2.96 -12.88 0.46
C ALA A 5 -1.75 -13.16 1.37
N THR A 6 -0.56 -12.86 0.88
CA THR A 6 0.70 -13.12 1.60
C THR A 6 1.33 -11.79 1.97
N LEU A 7 1.51 -11.59 3.27
CA LEU A 7 2.37 -10.51 3.76
C LEU A 7 3.82 -10.92 3.49
N LEU A 8 4.54 -10.05 2.78
CA LEU A 8 5.97 -10.25 2.59
C LEU A 8 6.70 -9.87 3.89
N PRO A 9 7.86 -10.48 4.18
CA PRO A 9 8.68 -10.07 5.31
C PRO A 9 8.90 -8.55 5.24
N THR A 10 8.42 -7.84 6.26
CA THR A 10 8.75 -6.43 6.45
C THR A 10 10.19 -6.42 6.94
N ASP A 11 11.09 -5.88 6.13
CA ASP A 11 12.39 -5.52 6.64
C ASP A 11 12.22 -4.33 7.59
N LEU A 12 12.32 -4.63 8.89
CA LEU A 12 12.14 -3.67 9.97
C LEU A 12 13.21 -2.56 9.95
N ALA A 13 14.29 -2.74 9.18
CA ALA A 13 15.30 -1.71 8.97
C ALA A 13 14.89 -0.66 7.91
N THR A 14 13.95 -0.98 6.99
CA THR A 14 13.68 -0.15 5.81
C THR A 14 12.32 0.56 5.80
N GLU A 15 11.53 0.43 6.89
CA GLU A 15 10.25 1.15 7.07
C GLU A 15 9.20 0.80 5.98
N LEU A 16 9.46 -0.28 5.23
CA LEU A 16 8.72 -0.69 4.04
C LEU A 16 7.72 -1.79 4.39
N ILE A 17 6.43 -1.47 4.29
CA ILE A 17 5.34 -2.45 4.38
C ILE A 17 5.08 -2.97 2.97
N ALA A 18 5.36 -4.26 2.72
CA ALA A 18 5.14 -4.89 1.42
C ALA A 18 4.07 -5.99 1.48
N VAL A 19 3.10 -5.95 0.58
CA VAL A 19 2.01 -6.92 0.50
C VAL A 19 1.77 -7.41 -0.91
N LYS A 20 1.51 -8.71 -1.04
CA LYS A 20 1.05 -9.34 -2.27
C LYS A 20 -0.32 -9.95 -2.05
N LEU A 21 -1.30 -9.48 -2.80
CA LEU A 21 -2.71 -9.68 -2.54
C LEU A 21 -3.36 -10.41 -3.70
N HIS A 22 -4.15 -11.42 -3.36
CA HIS A 22 -4.95 -12.22 -4.28
C HIS A 22 -6.22 -12.62 -3.54
N GLY A 23 -7.35 -12.51 -4.22
CA GLY A 23 -8.67 -12.81 -3.70
C GLY A 23 -9.17 -11.81 -2.65
N PRO A 24 -10.20 -12.19 -1.89
CA PRO A 24 -10.84 -11.31 -0.94
C PRO A 24 -9.97 -11.12 0.30
N TRP A 25 -9.93 -9.89 0.80
CA TRP A 25 -9.23 -9.57 2.03
C TRP A 25 -10.01 -10.06 3.26
N THR A 26 -9.32 -10.79 4.13
CA THR A 26 -9.89 -11.17 5.44
C THR A 26 -9.87 -9.98 6.40
N VAL A 27 -10.71 -10.05 7.44
CA VAL A 27 -10.72 -9.06 8.53
C VAL A 27 -9.36 -9.02 9.22
N ASP A 28 -8.74 -10.18 9.45
CA ASP A 28 -7.47 -10.27 10.17
C ASP A 28 -6.32 -9.66 9.38
N LEU A 29 -6.26 -9.90 8.06
CA LEU A 29 -5.29 -9.24 7.19
C LEU A 29 -5.39 -7.72 7.26
N ARG A 30 -6.62 -7.17 7.23
CA ARG A 30 -6.83 -5.72 7.35
C ARG A 30 -6.36 -5.18 8.70
N LYS A 31 -6.66 -5.89 9.80
CA LYS A 31 -6.24 -5.50 11.15
C LYS A 31 -4.72 -5.50 11.27
N ASP A 32 -4.06 -6.55 10.78
CA ASP A 32 -2.61 -6.67 10.83
C ASP A 32 -1.92 -5.57 10.01
N LEU A 33 -2.47 -5.25 8.82
CA LEU A 33 -1.94 -4.17 8.00
C LEU A 33 -2.13 -2.80 8.62
N LEU A 34 -3.31 -2.51 9.18
CA LEU A 34 -3.56 -1.25 9.89
C LEU A 34 -2.62 -1.11 11.09
N LYS A 35 -2.39 -2.18 11.84
CA LYS A 35 -1.44 -2.17 12.96
C LYS A 35 -0.02 -1.86 12.50
N ARG A 36 0.47 -2.52 11.45
CA ARG A 36 1.81 -2.25 10.88
C ARG A 36 1.93 -0.81 10.37
N TRP A 37 0.86 -0.30 9.78
CA TRP A 37 0.79 1.09 9.33
C TRP A 37 0.94 2.04 10.52
N ASP A 38 0.12 1.88 11.55
CA ASP A 38 0.16 2.72 12.76
C ASP A 38 1.50 2.61 13.49
N ASP A 39 2.06 1.41 13.63
CA ASP A 39 3.39 1.18 14.21
C ASP A 39 4.48 1.95 13.43
N ALA A 40 4.41 1.97 12.09
CA ALA A 40 5.35 2.71 11.25
C ALA A 40 5.19 4.24 11.41
N VAL A 41 3.95 4.73 11.44
CA VAL A 41 3.64 6.14 11.70
C VAL A 41 4.18 6.57 13.06
N GLN A 42 3.92 5.82 14.13
CA GLN A 42 4.34 6.18 15.48
C GLN A 42 5.86 6.16 15.66
N ARG A 43 6.55 5.23 15.01
CA ARG A 43 8.01 5.10 15.14
C ARG A 43 8.79 6.05 14.26
N HIS A 44 8.33 6.30 13.04
CA HIS A 44 9.12 6.99 12.02
C HIS A 44 8.48 8.30 11.54
N GLY A 45 7.21 8.58 11.88
CA GLY A 45 6.45 9.70 11.33
C GLY A 45 6.13 9.56 9.84
N ARG A 46 6.43 8.40 9.23
CA ARG A 46 6.28 8.15 7.80
C ARG A 46 5.98 6.68 7.51
N VAL A 47 5.39 6.42 6.33
CA VAL A 47 5.07 5.08 5.84
C VAL A 47 5.50 4.94 4.38
N ARG A 48 6.25 3.88 4.08
CA ARG A 48 6.48 3.39 2.72
C ARG A 48 5.69 2.11 2.53
N PHE A 49 4.80 2.08 1.54
CA PHE A 49 3.90 0.96 1.30
C PHE A 49 4.04 0.46 -0.14
N LEU A 50 4.32 -0.82 -0.31
CA LEU A 50 4.36 -1.52 -1.59
C LEU A 50 3.20 -2.52 -1.62
N ALA A 51 2.24 -2.30 -2.51
CA ALA A 51 1.08 -3.18 -2.65
C ALA A 51 1.03 -3.79 -4.04
N GLU A 52 0.94 -5.11 -4.12
CA GLU A 52 0.74 -5.84 -5.37
C GLU A 52 -0.65 -6.48 -5.36
N ALA A 53 -1.51 -6.07 -6.30
CA ALA A 53 -2.84 -6.67 -6.50
C ALA A 53 -2.87 -7.54 -7.74
N GLN A 54 -3.23 -8.81 -7.55
CA GLN A 54 -3.27 -9.82 -8.61
C GLN A 54 -4.64 -9.94 -9.31
N ASP A 55 -5.71 -9.47 -8.67
CA ASP A 55 -7.08 -9.54 -9.18
C ASP A 55 -7.95 -8.39 -8.68
N GLN A 56 -9.17 -8.30 -9.19
CA GLN A 56 -10.15 -7.25 -8.85
C GLN A 56 -10.53 -7.25 -7.36
N GLN A 57 -10.63 -8.42 -6.72
CA GLN A 57 -11.01 -8.49 -5.31
C GLN A 57 -9.90 -7.96 -4.40
N ALA A 58 -8.65 -8.25 -4.76
CA ALA A 58 -7.48 -7.67 -4.10
C ALA A 58 -7.44 -6.15 -4.25
N TRP A 59 -7.77 -5.65 -5.45
CA TRP A 59 -7.85 -4.21 -5.76
C TRP A 59 -8.92 -3.48 -4.94
N GLU A 60 -10.15 -3.98 -4.91
CA GLU A 60 -11.23 -3.42 -4.08
C GLU A 60 -10.88 -3.44 -2.59
N GLY A 61 -10.15 -4.45 -2.14
CA GLY A 61 -9.62 -4.53 -0.78
C GLY A 61 -8.62 -3.42 -0.48
N LEU A 62 -7.72 -3.12 -1.41
CA LEU A 62 -6.78 -1.98 -1.31
C LEU A 62 -7.52 -0.66 -1.24
N GLU A 63 -8.51 -0.43 -2.10
CA GLU A 63 -9.32 0.80 -2.10
C GLU A 63 -9.97 1.05 -0.74
N LYS A 64 -10.62 0.02 -0.18
CA LYS A 64 -11.24 0.10 1.15
C LYS A 64 -10.19 0.33 2.24
N PHE A 65 -9.03 -0.30 2.13
CA PHE A 65 -7.94 -0.12 3.09
C PHE A 65 -7.40 1.32 3.08
N PHE A 66 -7.10 1.90 1.91
CA PHE A 66 -6.60 3.27 1.83
C PHE A 66 -7.65 4.30 2.25
N PHE A 67 -8.93 4.04 2.01
CA PHE A 67 -9.99 4.87 2.56
C PHE A 67 -9.97 4.90 4.10
N LEU A 68 -9.75 3.75 4.76
CA LEU A 68 -9.62 3.69 6.22
C LEU A 68 -8.37 4.41 6.73
N VAL A 69 -7.22 4.19 6.08
CA VAL A 69 -5.95 4.86 6.42
C VAL A 69 -6.10 6.39 6.34
N ARG A 70 -6.75 6.89 5.28
CA ARG A 70 -7.03 8.32 5.12
C ARG A 70 -7.80 8.89 6.30
N TRP A 71 -8.84 8.19 6.78
CA TRP A 71 -9.62 8.65 7.93
C TRP A 71 -8.82 8.61 9.23
N LEU A 72 -8.02 7.55 9.43
CA LEU A 72 -7.22 7.36 10.64
C LEU A 72 -6.19 8.48 10.84
N HIS A 73 -5.56 8.93 9.76
CA HIS A 73 -4.50 9.94 9.78
C HIS A 73 -4.96 11.31 9.24
N LEU A 74 -6.26 11.55 9.18
CA LEU A 74 -6.80 12.82 8.72
C LEU A 74 -6.31 13.97 9.61
N GLY A 75 -5.63 14.95 9.01
CA GLY A 75 -5.07 16.10 9.74
C GLY A 75 -3.77 15.82 10.50
N GLN A 76 -3.19 14.62 10.38
CA GLN A 76 -1.89 14.30 10.96
C GLN A 76 -0.76 14.54 9.93
N PRO A 77 0.39 15.10 10.33
CA PRO A 77 1.53 15.34 9.44
C PRO A 77 2.35 14.05 9.22
N VAL A 78 1.75 13.05 8.58
CA VAL A 78 2.41 11.76 8.28
C VAL A 78 2.84 11.73 6.82
N ASP A 79 4.12 11.55 6.53
CA ASP A 79 4.60 11.33 5.15
C ASP A 79 4.27 9.90 4.69
N GLN A 80 3.43 9.76 3.67
CA GLN A 80 2.95 8.46 3.18
C GLN A 80 3.30 8.32 1.71
N ARG A 81 4.08 7.30 1.36
CA ARG A 81 4.43 6.96 -0.02
C ARG A 81 3.99 5.54 -0.34
N ILE A 82 3.20 5.39 -1.40
CA ILE A 82 2.50 4.15 -1.74
C ILE A 82 2.79 3.82 -3.20
N ALA A 83 3.41 2.66 -3.44
CA ALA A 83 3.57 2.10 -4.76
C ALA A 83 2.57 0.97 -4.99
N LEU A 84 1.73 1.09 -6.02
CA LEU A 84 0.70 0.12 -6.38
C LEU A 84 1.11 -0.65 -7.62
N LEU A 85 1.27 -1.96 -7.50
CA LEU A 85 1.61 -2.86 -8.60
C LEU A 85 0.36 -3.63 -9.01
N ALA A 86 0.01 -3.55 -10.29
CA ALA A 86 -1.06 -4.36 -10.86
C ALA A 86 -0.80 -4.67 -12.33
N GLY A 87 -1.46 -5.74 -12.82
CA GLY A 87 -1.50 -6.07 -14.24
C GLY A 87 -2.57 -5.28 -14.97
N TRP A 88 -2.58 -5.36 -16.30
CA TRP A 88 -3.73 -4.91 -17.09
C TRP A 88 -4.92 -5.87 -16.88
N PRO A 89 -6.17 -5.35 -16.79
CA PRO A 89 -6.59 -3.95 -16.88
C PRO A 89 -6.65 -3.22 -15.52
N LEU A 90 -6.31 -3.88 -14.41
CA LEU A 90 -6.45 -3.30 -13.06
C LEU A 90 -5.70 -1.98 -12.90
N ILE A 91 -4.51 -1.88 -13.50
CA ILE A 91 -3.69 -0.67 -13.42
C ILE A 91 -4.39 0.58 -13.98
N ASP A 92 -5.35 0.43 -14.91
CA ASP A 92 -6.16 1.55 -15.43
C ASP A 92 -7.09 2.14 -14.38
N GLN A 93 -7.45 1.34 -13.38
CA GLN A 93 -8.28 1.77 -12.26
C GLN A 93 -7.48 2.59 -11.24
N ALA A 94 -6.15 2.68 -11.37
CA ALA A 94 -5.29 3.39 -10.45
C ALA A 94 -5.72 4.85 -10.24
N ALA A 95 -6.27 5.51 -11.26
CA ALA A 95 -6.79 6.86 -11.14
C ALA A 95 -7.84 7.00 -10.01
N GLY A 96 -8.67 5.97 -9.78
CA GLY A 96 -9.63 5.94 -8.67
C GLY A 96 -8.96 5.87 -7.30
N LEU A 97 -7.90 5.08 -7.17
CA LEU A 97 -7.05 5.04 -5.98
C LEU A 97 -6.27 6.36 -5.76
N LEU A 98 -5.84 7.01 -6.83
CA LEU A 98 -5.17 8.32 -6.75
C LEU A 98 -6.11 9.44 -6.29
N ALA A 99 -7.43 9.29 -6.51
CA ALA A 99 -8.42 10.27 -6.08
C ALA A 99 -8.61 10.29 -4.55
N VAL A 100 -8.13 9.29 -3.81
CA VAL A 100 -8.13 9.32 -2.34
C VAL A 100 -6.91 10.01 -1.74
N ASN A 101 -5.97 10.52 -2.55
CA ASN A 101 -4.78 11.21 -2.07
C ASN A 101 -5.12 12.39 -1.15
N THR A 102 -4.40 12.47 -0.04
CA THR A 102 -4.30 13.65 0.82
C THR A 102 -2.97 14.38 0.51
N PRO A 103 -2.79 15.65 0.92
CA PRO A 103 -1.54 16.39 0.64
C PRO A 103 -0.26 15.69 1.13
N ASN A 104 -0.40 14.81 2.12
CA ASN A 104 0.67 14.03 2.74
C ASN A 104 0.70 12.55 2.28
N MET A 105 -0.04 12.21 1.22
CA MET A 105 -0.09 10.86 0.65
C MET A 105 0.25 10.90 -0.84
N GLN A 106 1.40 10.34 -1.20
CA GLN A 106 1.84 10.15 -2.57
C GLN A 106 1.56 8.70 -2.97
N VAL A 107 0.69 8.50 -3.95
CA VAL A 107 0.40 7.18 -4.52
C VAL A 107 0.91 7.15 -5.95
N ARG A 108 1.60 6.06 -6.33
CA ARG A 108 2.11 5.86 -7.69
C ARG A 108 1.84 4.45 -8.21
N PRO A 109 1.18 4.30 -9.37
CA PRO A 109 0.99 3.00 -10.00
C PRO A 109 2.25 2.55 -10.76
N PHE A 110 2.46 1.24 -10.78
CA PHE A 110 3.51 0.52 -11.49
C PHE A 110 2.93 -0.77 -12.10
N LEU A 111 3.48 -1.21 -13.22
CA LEU A 111 3.17 -2.55 -13.73
C LEU A 111 3.84 -3.62 -12.86
N LEU A 112 3.29 -4.84 -12.85
CA LEU A 112 3.86 -5.97 -12.07
C LEU A 112 5.35 -6.22 -12.35
N ASN A 113 5.80 -6.02 -13.59
CA ASN A 113 7.21 -6.20 -13.99
C ASN A 113 8.12 -5.02 -13.60
N GLN A 114 7.59 -3.98 -12.94
CA GLN A 114 8.33 -2.77 -12.54
C GLN A 114 8.61 -2.71 -11.03
N GLN A 115 8.53 -3.83 -10.31
CA GLN A 115 8.71 -3.87 -8.85
C GLN A 115 10.02 -3.22 -8.37
N LYS A 116 11.12 -3.41 -9.08
CA LYS A 116 12.40 -2.76 -8.75
C LYS A 116 12.31 -1.22 -8.82
N HIS A 117 11.62 -0.69 -9.83
CA HIS A 117 11.40 0.75 -9.94
C HIS A 117 10.49 1.29 -8.84
N ALA A 118 9.47 0.51 -8.45
CA ALA A 118 8.58 0.85 -7.35
C ALA A 118 9.34 0.96 -6.02
N ILE A 119 10.18 -0.03 -5.70
CA ILE A 119 11.01 -0.03 -4.49
C ILE A 119 11.97 1.15 -4.49
N ASN A 120 12.71 1.36 -5.60
CA ASN A 120 13.62 2.49 -5.71
C ASN A 120 12.92 3.84 -5.49
N TRP A 121 11.69 4.00 -6.01
CA TRP A 121 10.91 5.23 -5.81
C TRP A 121 10.47 5.42 -4.35
N LEU A 122 10.11 4.33 -3.65
CA LEU A 122 9.79 4.37 -2.22
C LEU A 122 11.02 4.75 -1.36
N GLU A 123 12.19 4.26 -1.73
CA GLU A 123 13.45 4.45 -0.99
C GLU A 123 14.10 5.81 -1.22
N GLN A 124 13.86 6.46 -2.37
CA GLN A 124 14.37 7.79 -2.68
C GLN A 124 13.75 8.84 -1.74
N ALA A 125 14.34 9.02 -0.56
CA ALA A 125 14.05 10.17 0.30
C ALA A 125 14.26 11.45 -0.53
N GLU A 126 13.30 12.38 -0.48
CA GLU A 126 13.56 13.72 -1.01
C GLU A 126 14.79 14.29 -0.31
N ALA A 127 15.69 14.88 -1.11
CA ALA A 127 16.91 15.55 -0.68
C ALA A 127 16.63 16.78 0.18
#